data_AF-A0AAW2CEX0-F1
#
_entry.id   AF-A0AAW2CEX0-F1
#
_cell.length_a   1.000
_cell.length_b   1.000
_cell.length_c   1.000
_cell.angle_alpha   90.00
_cell.angle_beta   90.00
_cell.angle_gamma   90.00
#
_symmetry.space_group_name_H-M   'P 1'
#
loop_
_entity.id
_entity.type
_entity.pdbx_description
1 polymer ?
#
loop_
_entity_poly.entity_id
_entity_poly.type
_entity_poly.pdbx_seq_one_letter_code
_entity_poly.pdbx_strand_id
1 'polypeptide(L)'
;MEFAKEISALDCIFEGDAKVLIKAIGKKDVSHPEYGHVIKDILVLGRDFHFSSFNHVKRSGNQVAHHLARRSKSGCELQVWFDTTPKDIAPLVVHDVM
;
A
#
# COMPACT_ATOMS: atom_id res chain seq x y z
N MET A 1 -0.54 -2.51 -5.76
CA MET A 1 0.16 -3.70 -6.25
C MET A 1 0.56 -3.55 -7.71
N GLU A 2 -0.30 -2.99 -8.58
CA GLU A 2 0.05 -2.75 -10.00
C GLU A 2 1.37 -1.99 -10.20
N PHE A 3 1.57 -0.86 -9.50
CA PHE A 3 2.83 -0.13 -9.59
C PHE A 3 4.06 -0.98 -9.22
N ALA A 4 3.95 -1.85 -8.20
CA ALA A 4 5.05 -2.76 -7.84
C ALA A 4 5.35 -3.78 -8.95
N LYS A 5 4.32 -4.24 -9.68
CA LYS A 5 4.49 -5.08 -10.87
C LYS A 5 5.14 -4.32 -12.03
N GLU A 6 4.71 -3.08 -12.28
CA GLU A 6 5.27 -2.22 -13.34
C GLU A 6 6.77 -2.00 -13.18
N ILE A 7 7.25 -1.89 -11.93
CA ILE A 7 8.67 -1.72 -11.61
C ILE A 7 9.42 -3.05 -11.40
N SER A 8 8.77 -4.18 -11.68
CA SER A 8 9.33 -5.53 -11.52
C SER A 8 9.79 -5.86 -10.09
N ALA A 9 9.14 -5.29 -9.07
CA ALA A 9 9.35 -5.66 -7.67
C ALA A 9 8.59 -6.96 -7.36
N LEU A 10 9.24 -8.12 -7.57
CA LEU A 10 8.58 -9.44 -7.47
C LEU A 10 8.49 -9.99 -6.05
N ASP A 11 9.30 -9.48 -5.12
CA ASP A 11 9.30 -9.85 -3.70
C ASP A 11 8.89 -8.65 -2.86
N CYS A 12 7.65 -8.63 -2.40
CA CYS A 12 7.04 -7.45 -1.76
C CYS A 12 6.49 -7.72 -0.36
N ILE A 13 6.69 -6.75 0.53
CA ILE A 13 5.96 -6.63 1.80
C ILE A 13 5.03 -5.42 1.66
N PHE A 14 3.73 -5.66 1.72
CA PHE A 14 2.71 -4.61 1.65
C PHE A 14 2.28 -4.23 3.06
N GLU A 15 2.51 -2.98 3.44
CA GLU A 15 2.22 -2.47 4.78
C GLU A 15 1.01 -1.55 4.80
N GLY A 16 0.25 -1.56 5.90
CA GLY A 16 -0.85 -0.63 6.12
C GLY A 16 -1.38 -0.62 7.55
N ASP A 17 -2.16 0.41 7.91
CA ASP A 17 -2.76 0.54 9.25
C ASP A 17 -4.17 -0.06 9.36
N ALA A 18 -4.71 -0.61 8.26
CA ALA A 18 -6.04 -1.22 8.21
C ALA A 18 -6.03 -2.66 8.77
N LYS A 19 -5.90 -2.80 10.09
CA LYS A 19 -5.77 -4.09 10.79
C LYS A 19 -6.82 -5.13 10.41
N VAL A 20 -8.08 -4.72 10.24
CA VAL A 20 -9.18 -5.61 9.87
C VAL A 20 -8.96 -6.19 8.48
N LEU A 21 -8.64 -5.33 7.51
CA LEU A 21 -8.42 -5.72 6.13
C LEU A 21 -7.21 -6.65 6.01
N ILE A 22 -6.10 -6.32 6.68
CA ILE A 22 -4.87 -7.13 6.66
C ILE A 22 -5.11 -8.53 7.23
N LYS A 23 -5.87 -8.64 8.33
CA LYS A 23 -6.29 -9.94 8.87
C LYS A 23 -7.17 -10.72 7.91
N ALA A 24 -8.11 -10.06 7.25
CA ALA A 24 -9.03 -10.70 6.31
C ALA A 24 -8.29 -11.20 5.05
N ILE A 25 -7.30 -10.44 4.54
CA ILE A 25 -6.40 -10.88 3.47
C ILE A 25 -5.64 -12.14 3.88
N GLY A 26 -5.04 -12.15 5.08
CA GLY A 26 -4.32 -13.33 5.60
C GLY A 26 -5.19 -14.57 5.74
N LYS A 27 -6.48 -14.40 6.04
CA LYS A 27 -7.47 -15.48 6.08
C LYS A 27 -8.09 -15.81 4.73
N LYS A 28 -7.79 -15.03 3.69
CA LYS A 28 -8.44 -15.07 2.37
C LYS A 28 -9.97 -14.97 2.46
N ASP A 29 -10.45 -14.20 3.44
CA ASP A 29 -11.88 -14.04 3.71
C ASP A 29 -12.47 -12.97 2.80
N VAL A 30 -13.18 -13.41 1.76
CA VAL A 30 -13.86 -12.55 0.77
C VAL A 30 -15.36 -12.40 1.03
N SER A 31 -15.86 -12.91 2.16
CA SER A 31 -17.30 -12.99 2.42
C SER A 31 -17.92 -11.65 2.83
N HIS A 32 -17.10 -10.68 3.25
CA HIS A 32 -17.60 -9.40 3.74
C HIS A 32 -18.15 -8.53 2.59
N PRO A 33 -19.39 -8.01 2.68
CA PRO A 33 -20.02 -7.30 1.57
C PRO A 33 -19.30 -6.01 1.17
N GLU A 34 -18.77 -5.26 2.14
CA GLU A 34 -18.16 -3.94 1.89
C GLU A 34 -16.74 -3.98 1.30
N TYR A 35 -15.96 -5.02 1.59
CA TYR A 35 -14.52 -5.05 1.22
C TYR A 35 -14.05 -6.40 0.69
N GLY A 36 -14.93 -7.41 0.60
CA GLY A 36 -14.59 -8.74 0.07
C GLY A 36 -14.11 -8.69 -1.38
N HIS A 37 -14.64 -7.76 -2.18
CA HIS A 37 -14.19 -7.52 -3.55
C HIS A 37 -12.75 -6.99 -3.58
N VAL A 38 -12.39 -6.03 -2.72
CA VAL A 38 -11.01 -5.53 -2.58
C VAL A 38 -10.06 -6.66 -2.18
N ILE A 39 -10.46 -7.53 -1.24
CA ILE A 39 -9.63 -8.68 -0.84
C ILE A 39 -9.45 -9.65 -2.02
N LYS A 40 -10.51 -9.93 -2.77
CA LYS A 40 -10.44 -10.79 -3.94
C LYS A 40 -9.44 -10.24 -4.96
N ASP A 41 -9.47 -8.95 -5.24
CA ASP A 41 -8.54 -8.30 -6.16
C ASP A 41 -7.10 -8.38 -5.66
N ILE A 42 -6.86 -8.12 -4.37
CA ILE A 42 -5.54 -8.27 -3.74
C ILE A 42 -5.01 -9.71 -3.89
N LEU A 43 -5.85 -10.73 -3.66
CA LEU A 43 -5.45 -12.13 -3.80
C LEU A 43 -5.16 -12.54 -5.24
N VAL A 44 -5.83 -11.93 -6.22
CA VAL A 44 -5.56 -12.14 -7.64
C VAL A 44 -4.23 -11.50 -8.00
N LEU A 45 -4.04 -10.21 -7.67
CA LEU A 45 -2.81 -9.47 -7.95
C LEU A 45 -1.59 -10.06 -7.24
N GLY A 46 -1.77 -10.63 -6.05
CA GLY A 46 -0.71 -11.29 -5.30
C GLY A 46 -0.09 -12.50 -6.01
N ARG A 47 -0.79 -13.10 -6.98
CA ARG A 47 -0.27 -14.24 -7.77
C ARG A 47 0.80 -13.84 -8.77
N ASP A 48 0.89 -12.55 -9.09
CA ASP A 48 1.87 -12.02 -10.03
C ASP A 48 3.24 -11.79 -9.35
N PHE A 49 3.34 -11.97 -8.03
CA PHE A 49 4.54 -11.82 -7.24
C PHE A 49 5.15 -13.18 -6.91
N HIS A 50 6.48 -13.27 -6.90
CA HIS A 50 7.17 -14.45 -6.39
C HIS A 50 6.93 -14.59 -4.88
N PHE A 51 7.01 -13.47 -4.16
CA PHE A 51 6.66 -13.37 -2.77
C PHE A 51 5.82 -12.13 -2.50
N SER A 52 4.72 -12.30 -1.76
CA SER A 52 3.93 -11.19 -1.24
C SER A 52 3.50 -11.48 0.20
N SER A 53 3.71 -10.51 1.09
CA SER A 53 3.18 -10.55 2.45
C SER A 53 2.43 -9.26 2.78
N PHE A 54 1.49 -9.33 3.73
CA PHE A 54 0.68 -8.19 4.15
C PHE A 54 0.83 -7.99 5.65
N ASN A 55 1.43 -6.86 6.04
CA ASN A 55 1.78 -6.56 7.41
C ASN A 55 1.05 -5.34 7.93
N HIS A 56 0.49 -5.49 9.14
CA HIS A 56 -0.13 -4.37 9.82
C HIS A 56 0.92 -3.53 10.55
N VAL A 57 0.96 -2.25 10.22
CA VAL A 57 1.76 -1.23 10.93
C VAL A 57 0.85 -0.31 11.74
N LYS A 58 1.40 0.33 12.78
CA LYS A 58 0.67 1.38 13.50
C LYS A 58 0.46 2.57 12.56
N ARG A 59 -0.55 3.42 12.83
CA ARG A 59 -0.74 4.69 12.12
C ARG A 59 0.52 5.54 12.03
N SER A 60 1.36 5.54 13.07
CA SER A 60 2.64 6.26 13.09
C SER A 60 3.64 5.75 12.04
N GLY A 61 3.58 4.47 11.66
CA GLY A 61 4.37 3.89 10.57
C GLY A 61 3.66 3.85 9.22
N ASN A 62 2.50 4.51 9.10
CA ASN A 62 1.77 4.66 7.82
C ASN A 62 1.61 6.15 7.45
N GLN A 63 2.45 7.03 7.99
CA GLN A 63 2.29 8.48 7.85
C GLN A 63 2.52 8.97 6.43
N VAL A 64 3.51 8.43 5.72
CA VAL A 64 3.80 8.78 4.32
C VAL A 64 2.60 8.45 3.43
N ALA A 65 2.10 7.22 3.48
CA ALA A 65 0.92 6.79 2.71
C ALA A 65 -0.34 7.59 3.09
N HIS A 66 -0.52 7.89 4.38
CA HIS A 66 -1.63 8.72 4.84
C HIS A 66 -1.61 10.13 4.23
N HIS A 67 -0.44 10.78 4.21
CA HIS A 67 -0.30 12.12 3.63
C HIS A 67 -0.48 12.09 2.11
N LEU A 68 0.08 11.09 1.43
CA LEU A 68 -0.14 10.88 -0.01
C LEU A 68 -1.63 10.73 -0.35
N ALA A 69 -2.36 9.89 0.39
CA ALA A 69 -3.79 9.67 0.18
C ALA A 69 -4.66 10.90 0.47
N ARG A 70 -4.21 11.80 1.36
CA ARG A 70 -4.90 13.08 1.59
C ARG A 70 -4.59 14.10 0.50
N ARG A 71 -3.34 14.16 0.06
CA ARG A 71 -2.88 15.08 -0.98
C ARG A 71 -3.49 14.78 -2.34
N SER A 72 -3.74 13.50 -2.65
CA SER A 72 -4.36 13.10 -3.92
C SER A 72 -5.78 13.65 -4.10
N LYS A 73 -6.47 14.02 -3.01
CA LYS A 73 -7.83 14.60 -3.09
C LYS A 73 -7.89 15.94 -3.82
N SER A 74 -6.79 16.67 -3.86
CA SER A 74 -6.68 17.97 -4.55
C SER A 74 -5.86 17.90 -5.84
N GLY A 75 -5.29 16.74 -6.17
CA GLY A 75 -4.49 16.57 -7.38
C GLY A 75 -5.35 16.08 -8.55
N CYS A 76 -5.03 16.52 -9.77
CA CYS A 76 -5.70 16.07 -10.99
C CYS A 76 -4.87 15.11 -11.85
N GLU A 77 -3.61 14.82 -11.48
CA GLU A 77 -2.68 14.08 -12.33
C GLU A 77 -1.91 12.99 -11.57
N LEU A 78 -1.56 11.91 -12.28
CA LEU A 78 -0.69 10.85 -11.77
C LEU A 78 0.73 11.38 -11.61
N GLN A 79 1.32 11.18 -10.44
CA GLN A 79 2.69 11.56 -10.14
C GLN A 79 3.46 10.33 -9.63
N VAL A 80 4.62 10.07 -10.24
CA VAL A 80 5.49 8.93 -9.93
C VAL A 80 6.88 9.46 -9.56
N TRP A 81 7.47 8.91 -8.51
CA TRP A 81 8.78 9.30 -8.01
C TRP A 81 9.67 8.08 -7.78
N PHE A 82 10.87 8.09 -8.34
CA PHE A 82 11.89 7.04 -8.14
C PHE A 82 13.09 7.59 -7.35
N ASP A 83 13.77 8.63 -7.88
CA ASP A 83 14.97 9.21 -7.27
C ASP A 83 14.71 10.59 -6.64
N THR A 84 13.45 10.98 -6.53
CA THR A 84 13.05 12.27 -5.96
C THR A 84 11.94 12.09 -4.95
N THR A 85 11.78 13.05 -4.06
CA THR A 85 10.65 13.07 -3.13
C THR A 85 10.07 14.48 -3.10
N PRO A 86 8.75 14.64 -3.22
CA PRO A 86 8.12 15.94 -3.04
C PRO A 86 8.49 16.59 -1.70
N LYS A 87 8.79 17.89 -1.73
CA LYS A 87 9.30 18.63 -0.56
C LYS A 87 8.35 18.58 0.65
N ASP A 88 7.05 18.52 0.40
CA ASP A 88 5.99 18.42 1.41
C ASP A 88 5.92 17.04 2.10
N ILE A 89 6.50 16.00 1.48
CA ILE A 89 6.48 14.62 1.99
C ILE A 89 7.88 14.16 2.45
N ALA A 90 8.94 14.79 1.95
CA ALA A 90 10.32 14.46 2.28
C ALA A 90 10.59 14.33 3.80
N PRO A 91 10.08 15.20 4.70
CA PRO A 91 10.29 15.04 6.13
C PRO A 91 9.73 13.71 6.67
N LEU A 92 8.56 13.29 6.17
CA LEU A 92 7.91 12.06 6.59
C LEU A 92 8.67 10.82 6.12
N VAL A 93 9.21 10.86 4.89
CA VAL A 93 10.01 9.76 4.33
C VAL A 93 11.32 9.59 5.10
N VAL A 94 11.98 10.69 5.46
CA VAL A 94 13.21 10.66 6.26
C VAL A 94 12.98 10.01 7.63
N HIS A 95 11.81 10.22 8.23
CA HIS A 95 11.45 9.57 9.51
C HIS A 95 11.02 8.10 9.37
N ASP A 96 10.68 7.64 8.17
CA ASP A 96 10.19 6.28 7.89
C ASP A 96 11.34 5.29 7.63
N VAL A 97 12.46 5.80 7.12
CA VAL A 97 13.68 5.02 6.80
C VAL A 97 14.63 4.91 8.00
N MET A 98 14.48 5.78 9.02
CA MET A 98 15.33 5.80 10.23
C MET A 98 14.87 4.88 11.35
#